data_AF-A0A7K3GF12-F1
#
_entry.id   AF-A0A7K3GF12-F1
#
_cell.length_a   1.000
_cell.length_b   1.000
_cell.length_c   1.000
_cell.angle_alpha   90.00
_cell.angle_beta   90.00
_cell.angle_gamma   90.00
#
_symmetry.space_group_name_H-M   'P 1'
#
loop_
_entity.id
_entity.type
_entity.pdbx_description
1 polymer ?
#
loop_
_entity_poly.entity_id
_entity_poly.type
_entity_poly.pdbx_seq_one_letter_code
_entity_poly.pdbx_strand_id
1 'polypeptide(L)'
;MKGKQKSARDMILSLGLIVLAAGVIWIFIPHDDGEPDVKRVDYRVELLTAQRAAAYPVAAPEGLSEDWKPTSVRFQGDDFDAWHLGFHAPDGEYVAVEQSTQKPASFIEDASQGSRATERTEEIGGRTWTRYTGGRYDALVLEGDSAMKGATTVVAGTGSFEQLGKMAAALKLA
;
A
#
# COMPACT_ATOMS: atom_id res chain seq x y z
N MET A 1 -69.51 7.71 -0.46
CA MET A 1 -68.13 7.59 -0.98
C MET A 1 -67.13 7.63 0.19
N LYS A 2 -66.66 6.48 0.69
CA LYS A 2 -65.76 6.36 1.87
C LYS A 2 -64.73 5.22 1.69
N GLY A 3 -64.07 5.15 0.52
CA GLY A 3 -63.17 4.03 0.17
C GLY A 3 -61.72 4.41 -0.16
N LYS A 4 -61.42 5.67 -0.49
CA LYS A 4 -60.09 6.06 -1.00
C LYS A 4 -59.10 6.62 0.05
N GLN A 5 -59.61 7.16 1.16
CA GLN A 5 -58.76 7.79 2.19
C GLN A 5 -57.99 6.79 3.07
N LYS A 6 -58.49 5.55 3.24
CA LYS A 6 -57.79 4.53 4.03
C LYS A 6 -56.49 4.11 3.35
N SER A 7 -56.54 3.76 2.05
CA SER A 7 -55.35 3.33 1.31
C SER A 7 -54.25 4.41 1.23
N ALA A 8 -54.60 5.68 1.02
CA ALA A 8 -53.61 6.76 1.02
C ALA A 8 -53.00 7.00 2.42
N ARG A 9 -53.82 6.97 3.47
CA ARG A 9 -53.36 7.10 4.86
C ARG A 9 -52.46 5.92 5.27
N ASP A 10 -52.83 4.71 4.88
CA ASP A 10 -52.08 3.50 5.18
C ASP A 10 -50.76 3.46 4.40
N MET A 11 -50.72 3.95 3.15
CA MET A 11 -49.47 4.13 2.40
C MET A 11 -48.55 5.19 3.01
N ILE A 12 -49.09 6.30 3.51
CA ILE A 12 -48.30 7.34 4.18
C ILE A 12 -47.74 6.79 5.50
N LEU A 13 -48.53 6.02 6.24
CA LEU A 13 -48.09 5.36 7.48
C LEU A 13 -47.03 4.29 7.21
N SER A 14 -47.17 3.49 6.14
CA SER A 14 -46.16 2.50 5.78
C SER A 14 -44.87 3.15 5.29
N LEU A 15 -44.96 4.24 4.52
CA LEU A 15 -43.79 5.02 4.11
C LEU A 15 -43.08 5.65 5.31
N GLY A 16 -43.84 6.23 6.24
CA GLY A 16 -43.29 6.80 7.48
C GLY A 16 -42.57 5.74 8.32
N LEU A 17 -43.12 4.53 8.41
CA LEU A 17 -42.49 3.41 9.11
C LEU A 17 -41.18 2.98 8.45
N ILE A 18 -41.14 2.92 7.11
CA ILE A 18 -39.94 2.57 6.35
C ILE A 18 -38.85 3.63 6.52
N VAL A 19 -39.21 4.92 6.44
CA VAL A 19 -38.27 6.04 6.63
C VAL A 19 -37.72 6.04 8.06
N LEU A 20 -38.58 5.76 9.05
CA LEU A 20 -38.16 5.70 10.45
C LEU A 20 -37.23 4.51 10.70
N ALA A 21 -37.53 3.34 10.11
CA ALA A 21 -36.63 2.18 10.15
C ALA A 21 -35.30 2.47 9.45
N ALA A 22 -35.32 3.10 8.28
CA ALA A 22 -34.11 3.51 7.56
C ALA A 22 -33.28 4.53 8.36
N GLY A 23 -33.92 5.49 9.02
CA GLY A 23 -33.25 6.47 9.88
C GLY A 23 -32.63 5.83 11.12
N VAL A 24 -33.28 4.84 11.73
CA VAL A 24 -32.71 4.04 12.83
C VAL A 24 -31.49 3.27 12.33
N ILE A 25 -31.60 2.56 11.20
CA ILE A 25 -30.46 1.85 10.59
C ILE A 25 -29.31 2.81 10.29
N TRP A 26 -29.62 4.00 9.76
CA TRP A 26 -28.63 5.04 9.48
C TRP A 26 -27.92 5.53 10.75
N ILE A 27 -28.64 5.77 11.86
CA ILE A 27 -28.03 6.13 13.15
C ILE A 27 -27.09 5.05 13.68
N PHE A 28 -27.40 3.77 13.43
CA PHE A 28 -26.58 2.64 13.89
C PHE A 28 -25.42 2.29 12.94
N ILE A 29 -25.43 2.76 11.70
CA ILE A 29 -24.27 2.67 10.82
C ILE A 29 -23.29 3.78 11.25
N PRO A 30 -22.06 3.45 11.65
CA PRO A 30 -21.05 4.46 11.95
C PRO A 30 -20.81 5.29 10.68
N HIS A 31 -21.16 6.57 10.74
CA HIS A 31 -20.80 7.55 9.72
C HIS A 31 -19.53 8.24 10.19
N ASP A 32 -18.41 7.52 10.12
CA ASP A 32 -17.11 8.16 10.24
C ASP A 32 -16.85 8.89 8.91
N ASP A 33 -17.12 10.19 8.92
CA ASP A 33 -16.81 11.13 7.83
C ASP A 33 -15.31 11.52 7.82
N GLY A 34 -14.49 10.87 8.65
CA GLY A 34 -13.04 11.01 8.67
C GLY A 34 -12.38 9.86 7.92
N GLU A 35 -11.32 10.13 7.18
CA GLU A 35 -10.45 9.09 6.62
C GLU A 35 -10.16 8.05 7.70
N PRO A 36 -10.46 6.75 7.46
CA PRO A 36 -10.30 5.73 8.48
C PRO A 36 -8.88 5.84 9.02
N ASP A 37 -8.73 5.97 10.34
CA ASP A 37 -7.41 6.06 10.95
C ASP A 37 -6.64 4.80 10.58
N VAL A 38 -5.78 4.94 9.59
CA VAL A 38 -4.99 3.86 9.03
C VAL A 38 -4.22 3.24 10.19
N LYS A 39 -4.62 2.04 10.57
CA LYS A 39 -4.01 1.32 11.69
C LYS A 39 -2.53 1.15 11.41
N ARG A 40 -1.70 1.91 12.13
CA ARG A 40 -0.24 1.77 12.04
C ARG A 40 0.16 0.38 12.48
N VAL A 41 0.93 -0.29 11.64
CA VAL A 41 1.53 -1.57 11.98
C VAL A 41 2.95 -1.33 12.49
N ASP A 42 3.27 -1.85 13.68
CA ASP A 42 4.67 -1.93 14.11
C ASP A 42 5.33 -3.09 13.35
N TYR A 43 6.29 -2.75 12.48
CA TYR A 43 6.98 -3.71 11.61
C TYR A 43 8.35 -4.12 12.15
N ARG A 44 8.75 -3.65 13.34
CA ARG A 44 10.12 -3.81 13.84
C ARG A 44 10.48 -5.26 14.13
N VAL A 45 9.53 -6.06 14.62
CA VAL A 45 9.76 -7.47 14.94
C VAL A 45 9.96 -8.29 13.66
N GLU A 46 9.13 -8.04 12.65
CA GLU A 46 9.18 -8.66 11.34
C GLU A 46 10.45 -8.25 10.61
N LEU A 47 10.83 -6.96 10.66
CA LEU A 47 12.08 -6.47 10.08
C LEU A 47 13.30 -7.18 10.70
N LEU A 48 13.38 -7.26 12.03
CA LEU A 48 14.48 -7.95 12.71
C LEU A 48 14.53 -9.44 12.37
N THR A 49 13.37 -10.05 12.12
CA THR A 49 13.27 -11.45 11.70
C THR A 49 13.78 -11.61 10.26
N ALA A 50 13.31 -10.75 9.34
CA ALA A 50 13.72 -10.74 7.95
C ALA A 50 15.24 -10.49 7.81
N GLN A 51 15.79 -9.51 8.52
CA GLN A 51 17.23 -9.19 8.51
C GLN A 51 18.12 -10.38 8.95
N ARG A 52 17.60 -11.26 9.81
CA ARG A 52 18.33 -12.46 10.27
C ARG A 52 18.19 -13.64 9.32
N ALA A 53 17.07 -13.72 8.60
CA ALA A 53 16.71 -14.89 7.82
C ALA A 53 17.00 -14.73 6.32
N ALA A 54 16.82 -13.54 5.76
CA ALA A 54 16.98 -13.28 4.34
C ALA A 54 18.44 -13.42 3.89
N ALA A 55 18.63 -13.91 2.66
CA ALA A 55 19.95 -14.00 2.07
C ALA A 55 20.59 -12.64 1.77
N TYR A 56 19.83 -11.55 1.75
CA TYR A 56 20.20 -10.18 1.34
C TYR A 56 19.93 -9.15 2.46
N PRO A 57 20.57 -7.96 2.42
CA PRO A 57 20.29 -6.91 3.40
C PRO A 57 18.87 -6.34 3.19
N VAL A 58 18.03 -6.44 4.22
CA VAL A 58 16.61 -6.08 4.12
C VAL A 58 16.47 -4.57 4.22
N ALA A 59 15.72 -3.98 3.29
CA ALA A 59 15.49 -2.56 3.18
C ALA A 59 14.33 -2.11 4.06
N ALA A 60 14.58 -1.14 4.92
CA ALA A 60 13.55 -0.41 5.65
C ALA A 60 13.85 1.09 5.63
N PRO A 61 12.81 1.95 5.60
CA PRO A 61 13.02 3.38 5.62
C PRO A 61 13.42 3.88 7.01
N GLU A 62 14.36 4.82 7.06
CA GLU A 62 14.71 5.59 8.25
C GLU A 62 14.55 7.10 7.99
N GLY A 63 14.08 7.84 8.99
CA GLY A 63 13.98 9.30 8.92
C GLY A 63 12.80 9.84 8.09
N LEU A 64 11.83 9.00 7.73
CA LEU A 64 10.54 9.48 7.22
C LEU A 64 9.76 10.22 8.32
N SER A 65 8.92 11.19 7.93
CA SER A 65 8.05 11.89 8.88
C SER A 65 7.00 10.94 9.47
N GLU A 66 6.42 11.33 10.61
CA GLU A 66 5.32 10.59 11.24
C GLU A 66 4.04 10.56 10.40
N ASP A 67 3.96 11.29 9.29
CA ASP A 67 2.81 11.23 8.38
C ASP A 67 2.86 10.00 7.48
N TRP A 68 4.03 9.37 7.33
CA TRP A 68 4.16 8.08 6.64
C TRP A 68 3.71 6.95 7.55
N LYS A 69 2.55 6.37 7.26
CA LYS A 69 1.92 5.35 8.10
C LYS A 69 2.22 3.95 7.56
N PRO A 70 2.99 3.10 8.27
CA PRO A 70 3.18 1.71 7.88
C PRO A 70 1.85 0.96 8.00
N THR A 71 1.45 0.24 6.96
CA THR A 71 0.13 -0.40 6.85
C THR A 71 0.19 -1.91 6.72
N SER A 72 1.29 -2.43 6.20
CA SER A 72 1.50 -3.86 6.00
C SER A 72 2.96 -4.20 6.13
N VAL A 73 3.23 -5.37 6.71
CA VAL A 73 4.57 -5.96 6.75
C VAL A 73 4.43 -7.46 6.55
N ARG A 74 5.33 -8.04 5.76
CA ARG A 74 5.41 -9.49 5.58
C ARG A 74 6.82 -9.91 5.18
N PHE A 75 7.25 -11.04 5.71
CA PHE A 75 8.44 -11.74 5.26
C PHE A 75 8.10 -13.21 4.97
N GLN A 76 8.55 -13.72 3.82
CA GLN A 76 8.31 -15.09 3.35
C GLN A 76 9.65 -15.74 2.98
N GLY A 77 10.31 -16.37 3.95
CA GLY A 77 11.62 -17.02 3.76
C GLY A 77 11.58 -18.26 2.87
N ASP A 78 10.42 -18.92 2.77
CA ASP A 78 10.20 -20.09 1.93
C ASP A 78 9.81 -19.75 0.48
N ASP A 79 9.53 -18.47 0.20
CA ASP A 79 9.14 -17.96 -1.11
C ASP A 79 10.12 -16.87 -1.57
N PHE A 80 11.32 -17.32 -1.99
CA PHE A 80 12.39 -16.47 -2.50
C PHE A 80 12.80 -15.32 -1.55
N ASP A 81 12.79 -15.61 -0.24
CA ASP A 81 13.06 -14.63 0.81
C ASP A 81 12.27 -13.33 0.62
N ALA A 82 11.00 -13.37 0.21
CA ALA A 82 10.25 -12.17 -0.15
C ALA A 82 9.98 -11.27 1.06
N TRP A 83 10.40 -10.00 0.96
CA TRP A 83 10.15 -8.94 1.92
C TRP A 83 9.15 -7.94 1.36
N HIS A 84 8.18 -7.57 2.18
CA HIS A 84 7.14 -6.61 1.86
C HIS A 84 6.95 -5.64 3.02
N LEU A 85 6.99 -4.36 2.72
CA LEU A 85 6.68 -3.30 3.68
C LEU A 85 5.88 -2.18 2.99
N GLY A 86 4.60 -2.08 3.33
CA GLY A 86 3.67 -1.09 2.78
C GLY A 86 3.46 0.10 3.71
N PHE A 87 3.27 1.27 3.09
CA PHE A 87 2.97 2.54 3.74
C PHE A 87 1.85 3.28 3.01
N HIS A 88 1.12 4.10 3.75
CA HIS A 88 0.43 5.27 3.20
C HIS A 88 1.31 6.51 3.37
N ALA A 89 1.45 7.26 2.27
CA ALA A 89 2.06 8.57 2.23
C ALA A 89 1.16 9.63 2.90
N PRO A 90 1.64 10.87 3.12
CA PRO A 90 0.87 11.90 3.84
C PRO A 90 -0.47 12.29 3.20
N ASP A 91 -0.63 12.07 1.91
CA ASP A 91 -1.87 12.29 1.15
C ASP A 91 -2.73 11.02 1.00
N GLY A 92 -2.37 9.94 1.70
CA GLY A 92 -3.07 8.66 1.67
C GLY A 92 -2.64 7.72 0.54
N GLU A 93 -1.78 8.15 -0.38
CA GLU A 93 -1.35 7.29 -1.48
C GLU A 93 -0.49 6.12 -0.99
N TYR A 94 -0.61 4.97 -1.65
CA TYR A 94 0.09 3.75 -1.25
C TYR A 94 1.51 3.72 -1.81
N VAL A 95 2.48 3.33 -0.98
CA VAL A 95 3.88 3.08 -1.35
C VAL A 95 4.38 1.84 -0.62
N ALA A 96 4.89 0.87 -1.37
CA ALA A 96 5.46 -0.36 -0.85
C ALA A 96 6.94 -0.48 -1.18
N VAL A 97 7.67 -1.15 -0.29
CA VAL A 97 9.03 -1.63 -0.50
C VAL A 97 8.94 -3.15 -0.62
N GLU A 98 9.32 -3.67 -1.78
CA GLU A 98 9.32 -5.09 -2.09
C GLU A 98 10.76 -5.52 -2.35
N GLN A 99 11.19 -6.64 -1.78
CA GLN A 99 12.47 -7.26 -2.11
C GLN A 99 12.36 -8.77 -2.25
N SER A 100 13.14 -9.35 -3.15
CA SER A 100 13.18 -10.80 -3.32
C SER A 100 14.41 -11.27 -4.09
N THR A 101 14.78 -12.54 -3.89
CA THR A 101 15.75 -13.27 -4.72
C THR A 101 15.11 -13.96 -5.92
N GLN A 102 13.80 -13.77 -6.15
CA GLN A 102 13.11 -14.31 -7.32
C GLN A 102 13.68 -13.72 -8.61
N LYS A 103 13.41 -14.35 -9.76
CA LYS A 103 13.79 -13.83 -11.07
C LYS A 103 13.29 -12.39 -11.25
N PRO A 104 14.17 -11.41 -11.53
CA PRO A 104 13.82 -9.98 -11.49
C PRO A 104 12.61 -9.61 -12.35
N ALA A 105 12.54 -10.10 -13.59
CA ALA A 105 11.45 -9.77 -14.50
C ALA A 105 10.06 -10.16 -13.95
N SER A 106 9.93 -11.35 -13.36
CA SER A 106 8.68 -11.82 -12.76
C SER A 106 8.36 -11.04 -11.49
N PHE A 107 9.36 -10.85 -10.64
CA PHE A 107 9.19 -10.12 -9.38
C PHE A 107 8.76 -8.67 -9.60
N ILE A 108 9.38 -7.97 -10.56
CA ILE A 108 9.05 -6.59 -10.90
C ILE A 108 7.63 -6.51 -11.46
N GLU A 109 7.23 -7.45 -12.32
CA GLU A 109 5.87 -7.51 -12.87
C GLU A 109 4.83 -7.64 -11.75
N ASP A 110 5.06 -8.52 -10.78
CA ASP A 110 4.16 -8.76 -9.65
C ASP A 110 4.14 -7.58 -8.67
N ALA A 111 5.31 -7.09 -8.26
CA ALA A 111 5.46 -5.98 -7.30
C ALA A 111 4.87 -4.67 -7.83
N SER A 112 5.07 -4.38 -9.11
CA SER A 112 4.54 -3.18 -9.76
C SER A 112 3.15 -3.37 -10.39
N GLN A 113 2.60 -4.58 -10.31
CA GLN A 113 1.30 -4.92 -10.86
C GLN A 113 1.20 -4.56 -12.36
N GLY A 114 2.18 -5.02 -13.14
CA GLY A 114 2.20 -4.94 -14.60
C GLY A 114 2.88 -3.71 -15.20
N SER A 115 3.69 -2.97 -14.45
CA SER A 115 4.43 -1.82 -15.00
C SER A 115 5.60 -2.27 -15.89
N ARG A 116 6.08 -1.37 -16.76
CA ARG A 116 7.20 -1.63 -17.66
C ARG A 116 8.31 -0.60 -17.50
N ALA A 117 9.54 -1.07 -17.70
CA ALA A 117 10.72 -0.23 -17.67
C ALA A 117 10.59 0.94 -18.65
N THR A 118 10.94 2.12 -18.20
CA THR A 118 11.12 3.31 -19.03
C THR A 118 12.61 3.51 -19.32
N GLU A 119 12.92 4.42 -20.23
CA GLU A 119 14.31 4.85 -20.47
C GLU A 119 14.86 5.79 -19.38
N ARG A 120 14.06 6.10 -18.35
CA ARG A 120 14.44 7.03 -17.29
C ARG A 120 15.05 6.31 -16.11
N THR A 121 16.23 6.76 -15.72
CA THR A 121 16.91 6.37 -14.48
C THR A 121 17.12 7.60 -13.60
N GLU A 122 17.13 7.38 -12.29
CA GLU A 122 17.29 8.44 -11.28
C GLU A 122 18.23 7.98 -10.19
N GLU A 123 19.12 8.88 -9.76
CA GLU A 123 20.05 8.59 -8.65
C GLU A 123 19.41 9.04 -7.34
N ILE A 124 19.09 8.08 -6.47
CA ILE A 124 18.34 8.30 -5.23
C ILE A 124 19.04 7.55 -4.10
N GLY A 125 19.49 8.31 -3.09
CA GLY A 125 20.22 7.74 -1.96
C GLY A 125 21.51 7.01 -2.37
N GLY A 126 22.23 7.54 -3.38
CA GLY A 126 23.48 6.96 -3.90
C GLY A 126 23.31 5.67 -4.69
N ARG A 127 22.09 5.36 -5.14
CA ARG A 127 21.75 4.17 -5.92
C ARG A 127 20.99 4.59 -7.18
N THR A 128 21.21 3.89 -8.28
CA THR A 128 20.53 4.15 -9.55
C THR A 128 19.24 3.35 -9.63
N TRP A 129 18.12 4.04 -9.73
CA TRP A 129 16.79 3.45 -9.85
C TRP A 129 16.26 3.63 -11.26
N THR A 130 15.70 2.57 -11.83
CA THR A 130 15.00 2.64 -13.11
C THR A 130 13.52 2.88 -12.86
N ARG A 131 12.92 3.83 -13.57
CA ARG A 131 11.49 4.10 -13.49
C ARG A 131 10.70 3.10 -14.31
N TYR A 132 9.63 2.59 -13.74
CA TYR A 132 8.64 1.75 -14.41
C TYR A 132 7.24 2.38 -14.29
N THR A 133 6.43 2.25 -15.34
CA THR A 133 5.08 2.84 -15.40
C THR A 133 4.14 2.03 -16.32
N GLY A 134 2.88 2.44 -16.40
CA GLY A 134 1.86 1.86 -17.29
C GLY A 134 1.17 0.60 -16.73
N GLY A 135 1.50 0.21 -15.50
CA GLY A 135 0.81 -0.82 -14.74
C GLY A 135 -0.23 -0.22 -13.78
N ARG A 136 -0.68 -1.02 -12.82
CA ARG A 136 -1.51 -0.49 -11.71
C ARG A 136 -0.69 0.37 -10.75
N TYR A 137 0.60 0.07 -10.57
CA TYR A 137 1.52 0.88 -9.77
C TYR A 137 2.65 1.43 -10.64
N ASP A 138 3.03 2.67 -10.37
CA ASP A 138 4.33 3.18 -10.79
C ASP A 138 5.38 2.58 -9.86
N ALA A 139 6.60 2.40 -10.37
CA ALA A 139 7.67 1.80 -9.58
C ALA A 139 9.04 2.41 -9.87
N LEU A 140 9.88 2.41 -8.83
CA LEU A 140 11.31 2.58 -8.90
C LEU A 140 11.95 1.23 -8.63
N VAL A 141 12.72 0.73 -9.58
CA VAL A 141 13.39 -0.57 -9.49
C VAL A 141 14.88 -0.37 -9.32
N LEU A 142 15.42 -0.96 -8.26
CA LEU A 142 16.85 -1.15 -8.07
C LEU A 142 17.16 -2.62 -8.35
N GLU A 143 17.85 -2.85 -9.46
CA GLU A 143 18.33 -4.18 -9.79
C GLU A 143 19.38 -4.64 -8.78
N GLY A 144 19.36 -5.94 -8.46
CA GLY A 144 20.25 -6.50 -7.47
C GLY A 144 21.71 -6.44 -7.90
N ASP A 145 22.50 -5.66 -7.17
CA ASP A 145 23.95 -5.61 -7.32
C ASP A 145 24.64 -6.46 -6.23
N SER A 146 25.98 -6.34 -6.14
CA SER A 146 26.74 -7.03 -5.10
C SER A 146 26.38 -6.61 -3.67
N ALA A 147 25.94 -5.37 -3.45
CA ALA A 147 25.51 -4.89 -2.13
C ALA A 147 24.18 -5.53 -1.73
N MET A 148 23.27 -5.73 -2.68
CA MET A 148 22.01 -6.45 -2.49
C MET A 148 22.13 -7.97 -2.58
N LYS A 149 23.36 -8.50 -2.76
CA LYS A 149 23.62 -9.93 -3.02
C LYS A 149 22.71 -10.50 -4.13
N GLY A 150 22.43 -9.69 -5.15
CA GLY A 150 21.58 -10.06 -6.29
C GLY A 150 20.07 -9.98 -6.05
N ALA A 151 19.59 -9.58 -4.87
CA ALA A 151 18.16 -9.38 -4.63
C ALA A 151 17.66 -8.11 -5.32
N THR A 152 16.49 -8.19 -5.95
CA THR A 152 15.86 -7.04 -6.60
C THR A 152 15.06 -6.26 -5.57
N THR A 153 15.16 -4.93 -5.58
CA THR A 153 14.36 -4.04 -4.73
C THR A 153 13.42 -3.20 -5.59
N VAL A 154 12.15 -3.17 -5.25
CA VAL A 154 11.13 -2.41 -5.96
C VAL A 154 10.42 -1.51 -4.96
N VAL A 155 10.40 -0.21 -5.23
CA VAL A 155 9.52 0.74 -4.53
C VAL A 155 8.36 1.04 -5.45
N ALA A 156 7.17 0.53 -5.15
CA ALA A 156 6.01 0.61 -6.02
C ALA A 156 4.76 1.08 -5.30
N GLY A 157 3.85 1.75 -6.00
CA GLY A 157 2.55 2.07 -5.46
C GLY A 157 1.73 3.01 -6.32
N THR A 158 0.69 3.57 -5.72
CA THR A 158 -0.16 4.60 -6.34
C THR A 158 0.40 6.01 -6.13
N GLY A 159 1.34 6.16 -5.19
CA GLY A 159 2.04 7.42 -4.95
C GLY A 159 2.82 7.90 -6.17
N SER A 160 2.93 9.22 -6.29
CA SER A 160 3.73 9.88 -7.32
C SER A 160 5.20 9.44 -7.27
N PHE A 161 5.92 9.56 -8.38
CA PHE A 161 7.37 9.30 -8.40
C PHE A 161 8.16 10.12 -7.36
N GLU A 162 7.68 11.30 -6.96
CA GLU A 162 8.29 12.07 -5.88
C GLU A 162 8.17 11.33 -4.53
N GLN A 163 7.00 10.75 -4.24
CA GLN A 163 6.76 9.96 -3.03
C GLN A 163 7.53 8.63 -3.07
N LEU A 164 7.53 7.93 -4.20
CA LEU A 164 8.36 6.74 -4.39
C LEU A 164 9.84 7.08 -4.19
N GLY A 165 10.30 8.22 -4.71
CA GLY A 165 11.66 8.71 -4.54
C GLY A 165 12.00 9.06 -3.09
N LYS A 166 11.07 9.69 -2.35
CA LYS A 166 11.22 9.95 -0.91
C LYS A 166 11.38 8.67 -0.11
N MET A 167 10.55 7.65 -0.39
CA MET A 167 10.67 6.33 0.23
C MET A 167 12.03 5.70 -0.12
N ALA A 168 12.39 5.64 -1.40
CA ALA A 168 13.65 5.07 -1.87
C ALA A 168 14.89 5.75 -1.25
N ALA A 169 14.85 7.08 -1.07
CA ALA A 169 15.91 7.86 -0.43
C ALA A 169 16.08 7.51 1.07
N ALA A 170 14.99 7.18 1.75
CA ALA A 170 14.99 6.82 3.16
C ALA A 170 15.48 5.39 3.43
N LEU A 171 15.54 4.52 2.42
CA LEU A 171 15.88 3.11 2.61
C LEU A 171 17.31 2.91 3.12
N LYS A 172 17.43 2.24 4.26
CA LYS A 172 18.67 1.64 4.75
C LYS A 172 18.68 0.15 4.48
N LEU A 173 19.85 -0.34 4.07
CA LEU A 173 20.12 -1.75 3.83
C LEU A 173 20.88 -2.27 5.05
N ALA A 174 20.28 -3.18 5.81
CA ALA A 174 20.87 -3.74 7.02
C ALA A 174 20.70 -5.26 7.08
#